data_AF-A0A9W4RE86-F1
#
_entry.id   AF-A0A9W4RE86-F1
#
_cell.length_a   1.000
_cell.length_b   1.000
_cell.length_c   1.000
_cell.angle_alpha   90.00
_cell.angle_beta   90.00
_cell.angle_gamma   90.00
#
_symmetry.space_group_name_H-M   'P 1'
#
loop_
_entity.id
_entity.type
_entity.pdbx_description
1 polymer ?
#
loop_
_entity_poly.entity_id
_entity_poly.type
_entity_poly.pdbx_seq_one_letter_code
_entity_poly.pdbx_strand_id
1 'polypeptide(L)'
;MTTQRSEAVRQLDDLKKRHDALRTRAIRNQADKERAESELAEAEKSAIEQFGTADVAALVKMADDIRADNALKLQSFGEAIAAAETNLVALENQPA
;
A
#
# COMPACT_ATOMS: atom_id res chain seq x y z
N MET A 1 55.44 -19.51 23.31
CA MET A 1 54.67 -20.21 22.24
C MET A 1 53.25 -20.61 22.65
N THR A 2 53.00 -21.03 23.89
CA THR A 2 51.67 -21.46 24.38
C THR A 2 50.61 -20.34 24.41
N THR A 3 51.00 -19.11 24.77
CA THR A 3 50.08 -17.95 24.85
C THR A 3 49.55 -17.51 23.48
N GLN A 4 50.41 -17.43 22.47
CA GLN A 4 50.03 -17.09 21.09
C GLN A 4 49.05 -18.10 20.48
N ARG A 5 49.23 -19.40 20.78
CA ARG A 5 48.30 -20.45 20.36
C ARG A 5 46.93 -20.28 21.04
N SER A 6 46.90 -19.86 22.30
CA SER A 6 45.63 -19.64 23.03
C SER A 6 44.86 -18.41 22.53
N GLU A 7 45.57 -17.36 22.11
CA GLU A 7 44.96 -16.15 21.55
C GLU A 7 44.39 -16.40 20.14
N ALA A 8 45.12 -17.12 19.29
CA ALA A 8 44.64 -17.53 17.97
C ALA A 8 43.38 -18.40 18.05
N VAL A 9 43.28 -19.29 19.05
CA VAL A 9 42.08 -20.11 19.28
C VAL A 9 40.89 -19.24 19.70
N ARG A 10 41.07 -18.27 20.60
CA ARG A 10 40.00 -17.32 20.99
C ARG A 10 39.51 -16.50 19.80
N GLN A 11 40.43 -15.99 18.97
CA GLN A 11 40.08 -15.25 17.76
C GLN A 11 39.28 -16.11 16.77
N LEU A 12 39.65 -17.37 16.59
CA LEU A 12 38.91 -18.30 15.74
C LEU A 12 37.49 -18.56 16.26
N ASP A 13 37.32 -18.72 17.58
CA ASP A 13 35.99 -18.93 18.17
C ASP A 13 35.11 -17.69 18.03
N ASP A 14 35.66 -16.49 18.19
CA ASP A 14 34.93 -15.24 17.97
C ASP A 14 34.54 -15.05 16.50
N LEU A 15 35.44 -15.39 15.56
CA LEU A 15 35.14 -15.34 14.13
C LEU A 15 34.03 -16.33 13.75
N LYS A 16 34.05 -17.56 14.31
CA LYS A 16 32.98 -18.54 14.11
C LYS A 16 31.63 -18.03 14.61
N LYS A 17 31.57 -17.47 15.83
CA LYS A 17 30.33 -16.88 16.36
C LYS A 17 29.78 -15.75 15.48
N ARG A 18 30.66 -14.88 14.99
CA ARG A 18 30.27 -13.80 14.08
C ARG A 18 29.77 -14.34 12.74
N HIS A 19 30.44 -15.33 12.18
CA HIS A 19 30.00 -16.00 10.96
C HIS A 19 28.61 -16.63 11.14
N ASP A 20 28.38 -17.34 12.24
CA ASP A 20 27.09 -17.99 12.49
C ASP A 20 25.97 -16.97 12.65
N ALA A 21 26.23 -15.85 13.36
CA ALA A 21 25.28 -14.75 13.46
C ALA A 21 24.96 -14.11 12.09
N LEU A 22 25.97 -13.90 11.24
CA LEU A 22 25.80 -13.38 9.89
C LEU A 22 25.01 -14.35 9.01
N ARG A 23 25.28 -15.66 9.12
CA ARG A 23 24.55 -16.70 8.40
C ARG A 23 23.08 -16.74 8.80
N THR A 24 22.79 -16.69 10.10
CA THR A 24 21.39 -16.61 10.58
C THR A 24 20.69 -15.36 10.06
N ARG A 25 21.37 -14.21 10.05
CA ARG A 25 20.81 -12.97 9.51
C ARG A 25 20.56 -13.06 8.00
N ALA A 26 21.47 -13.66 7.25
CA ALA A 26 21.32 -13.84 5.81
C ALA A 26 20.09 -14.70 5.49
N ILE A 27 19.89 -15.81 6.22
CA ILE A 27 18.71 -16.68 6.06
C ILE A 27 17.42 -15.91 6.34
N ARG A 28 17.37 -15.12 7.43
CA ARG A 28 16.19 -14.31 7.76
C ARG A 28 15.90 -13.27 6.69
N ASN A 29 16.91 -12.51 6.28
CA ASN A 29 16.77 -11.50 5.25
C ASN A 29 16.31 -12.11 3.91
N GLN A 30 16.78 -13.31 3.58
CA GLN A 30 16.36 -14.02 2.37
C GLN A 30 14.89 -14.42 2.45
N ALA A 31 14.45 -14.99 3.58
CA ALA A 31 13.04 -15.35 3.79
C ALA A 31 12.12 -14.11 3.78
N ASP A 32 12.56 -13.00 4.37
CA ASP A 32 11.80 -11.75 4.37
C ASP A 32 11.72 -11.14 2.98
N LYS A 33 12.80 -11.23 2.19
CA LYS A 33 12.80 -10.83 0.78
C LYS A 33 11.81 -11.66 -0.04
N GLU A 34 11.84 -12.98 0.08
CA GLU A 34 10.92 -13.89 -0.64
C GLU A 34 9.45 -13.61 -0.28
N ARG A 35 9.17 -13.30 0.99
CA ARG A 35 7.84 -12.89 1.44
C ARG A 35 7.43 -11.57 0.78
N ALA A 36 8.28 -10.55 0.84
CA ALA A 36 7.99 -9.24 0.27
C ALA A 36 7.79 -9.28 -1.26
N GLU A 37 8.57 -10.10 -1.96
CA GLU A 37 8.40 -10.33 -3.40
C GLU A 37 7.06 -11.00 -3.72
N SER A 38 6.63 -11.94 -2.88
CA SER A 38 5.33 -12.63 -3.03
C SER A 38 4.17 -11.68 -2.77
N GLU A 39 4.25 -10.89 -1.70
CA GLU A 39 3.24 -9.87 -1.35
C GLU A 39 3.13 -8.79 -2.44
N LEU A 40 4.27 -8.36 -3.01
CA LEU A 40 4.29 -7.42 -4.12
C LEU A 40 3.60 -8.01 -5.36
N ALA A 41 3.93 -9.25 -5.75
CA ALA A 41 3.33 -9.90 -6.90
C ALA A 41 1.80 -10.07 -6.74
N GLU A 42 1.34 -10.39 -5.53
CA GLU A 42 -0.10 -10.48 -5.25
C GLU A 42 -0.78 -9.11 -5.32
N ALA A 43 -0.17 -8.06 -4.78
CA ALA A 43 -0.67 -6.70 -4.85
C ALA A 43 -0.74 -6.20 -6.31
N GLU A 44 0.30 -6.43 -7.11
CA GLU A 44 0.34 -6.07 -8.52
C GLU A 44 -0.73 -6.82 -9.32
N LYS A 45 -0.89 -8.12 -9.09
CA LYS A 45 -1.94 -8.91 -9.72
C LYS A 45 -3.33 -8.38 -9.38
N SER A 46 -3.58 -8.10 -8.10
CA SER A 46 -4.85 -7.53 -7.62
C SER A 46 -5.12 -6.16 -8.24
N ALA A 47 -4.10 -5.31 -8.38
CA ALA A 47 -4.21 -4.00 -9.02
C ALA A 47 -4.54 -4.13 -10.51
N ILE A 48 -3.90 -5.06 -11.23
CA ILE A 48 -4.20 -5.32 -12.64
C ILE A 48 -5.62 -5.88 -12.81
N GLU A 49 -6.07 -6.78 -11.94
CA GLU A 49 -7.42 -7.35 -12.00
C GLU A 49 -8.51 -6.29 -11.74
N GLN A 50 -8.29 -5.40 -10.76
CA GLN A 50 -9.30 -4.41 -10.37
C GLN A 50 -9.27 -3.14 -11.23
N PHE A 51 -8.07 -2.68 -11.62
CA PHE A 51 -7.86 -1.37 -12.23
C PHE A 51 -7.18 -1.43 -13.60
N GLY A 52 -6.84 -2.64 -14.09
CA GLY A 52 -6.17 -2.84 -15.37
C GLY A 52 -4.68 -2.49 -15.38
N THR A 53 -4.12 -2.01 -14.26
CA THR A 53 -2.71 -1.62 -14.14
C THR A 53 -2.19 -1.77 -12.71
N ALA A 54 -0.90 -2.08 -12.57
CA ALA A 54 -0.17 -2.02 -11.30
C ALA A 54 0.68 -0.74 -11.16
N ASP A 55 0.64 0.16 -12.15
CA ASP A 55 1.36 1.43 -12.07
C ASP A 55 0.73 2.34 -11.02
N VAL A 56 1.44 2.53 -9.92
CA VAL A 56 1.01 3.37 -8.79
C VAL A 56 0.67 4.80 -9.22
N ALA A 57 1.43 5.39 -10.15
CA ALA A 57 1.15 6.74 -10.60
C ALA A 57 -0.16 6.81 -11.40
N ALA A 58 -0.43 5.80 -12.23
CA ALA A 58 -1.69 5.67 -12.95
C ALA A 58 -2.87 5.44 -11.99
N LEU A 59 -2.71 4.59 -10.97
CA LEU A 59 -3.74 4.35 -9.96
C LEU A 59 -4.07 5.60 -9.15
N VAL A 60 -3.06 6.37 -8.76
CA VAL A 60 -3.26 7.66 -8.08
C VAL A 60 -4.04 8.63 -8.96
N LYS A 61 -3.66 8.74 -10.24
CA LYS A 61 -4.38 9.58 -11.19
C LYS A 61 -5.84 9.15 -11.35
N MET A 62 -6.10 7.85 -11.51
CA MET A 62 -7.47 7.32 -11.59
C MET A 62 -8.29 7.68 -10.34
N ALA A 63 -7.70 7.57 -9.15
CA ALA A 63 -8.38 7.91 -7.91
C ALA A 63 -8.74 9.41 -7.85
N ASP A 64 -7.85 10.28 -8.30
CA ASP A 64 -8.08 11.72 -8.33
C ASP A 64 -9.14 12.12 -9.37
N ASP A 65 -9.12 11.50 -10.55
CA ASP A 65 -10.14 11.69 -11.59
C ASP A 65 -11.53 11.27 -11.07
N ILE A 66 -11.63 10.10 -10.41
CA ILE A 66 -12.88 9.61 -9.80
C ILE A 66 -13.39 10.57 -8.71
N ARG A 67 -12.48 11.12 -7.88
CA ARG A 67 -12.86 12.09 -6.84
C ARG A 67 -13.40 13.38 -7.44
N ALA A 68 -12.78 13.88 -8.50
CA ALA A 68 -13.23 15.07 -9.21
C ALA A 68 -14.63 14.83 -9.83
N ASP A 69 -14.82 13.70 -10.51
CA ASP A 69 -16.10 13.32 -11.09
C ASP A 69 -17.20 13.19 -10.02
N ASN A 70 -16.87 12.59 -8.88
CA ASN A 70 -17.81 12.46 -7.77
C ASN A 70 -18.20 13.83 -7.18
N ALA A 71 -17.26 14.77 -7.08
CA ALA A 71 -17.56 16.13 -6.62
C ALA A 71 -18.55 16.83 -7.57
N LEU A 72 -18.35 16.70 -8.88
CA LEU A 72 -19.25 17.26 -9.89
C LEU A 72 -20.65 16.61 -9.81
N LYS A 73 -20.71 15.28 -9.70
CA LYS A 73 -21.98 14.56 -9.54
C LYS A 73 -22.71 14.96 -8.26
N LEU A 74 -21.98 15.14 -7.17
CA LEU A 74 -22.56 15.55 -5.88
C LEU A 74 -23.15 16.96 -5.96
N GLN A 75 -22.45 17.89 -6.62
CA GLN A 75 -22.97 19.23 -6.85
C GLN A 75 -24.26 19.18 -7.69
N SER A 76 -24.23 18.51 -8.83
CA SER A 76 -25.40 18.38 -9.71
C SER A 76 -26.60 17.74 -9.00
N PHE A 77 -26.34 16.75 -8.15
CA PHE A 77 -27.37 16.11 -7.35
C PHE A 77 -27.97 17.07 -6.30
N GLY A 78 -27.13 17.88 -5.65
CA GLY A 78 -27.58 18.92 -4.72
C GLY A 78 -28.48 19.96 -5.40
N GLU A 79 -28.11 20.41 -6.60
CA GLU A 79 -28.93 21.33 -7.40
C GLU A 79 -30.28 20.72 -7.79
N ALA A 80 -30.29 19.43 -8.16
CA ALA A 80 -31.52 18.71 -8.48
C ALA A 80 -32.45 18.59 -7.25
N ILE A 81 -31.90 18.34 -6.06
CA ILE A 81 -32.68 18.32 -4.82
C ILE A 81 -33.27 19.71 -4.55
N ALA A 82 -32.47 20.77 -4.60
CA ALA A 82 -32.95 22.13 -4.35
C ALA A 82 -34.08 22.55 -5.31
N ALA A 83 -33.97 22.16 -6.59
CA ALA A 83 -35.02 22.39 -7.58
C ALA A 83 -36.31 21.59 -7.25
N ALA A 84 -36.18 20.33 -6.85
CA ALA A 84 -37.31 19.51 -6.44
C ALA A 84 -38.01 20.07 -5.20
N GLU A 85 -37.25 20.50 -4.19
CA GLU A 85 -37.77 21.16 -2.99
C GLU A 85 -38.51 22.45 -3.33
N THR A 86 -37.94 23.28 -4.22
CA THR A 86 -38.60 24.52 -4.67
C THR A 86 -39.92 24.23 -5.38
N ASN A 87 -39.96 23.23 -6.26
CA ASN A 87 -41.17 22.82 -6.95
C ASN A 87 -42.24 22.29 -5.98
N LEU A 88 -41.83 21.54 -4.96
CA LEU A 88 -42.74 21.00 -3.96
C LEU A 88 -43.37 22.13 -3.13
N VAL A 89 -42.57 23.09 -2.68
CA VAL A 89 -43.07 24.30 -1.98
C VAL A 89 -44.01 25.10 -2.87
N ALA A 90 -43.74 25.21 -4.18
CA ALA A 90 -44.62 25.92 -5.10
C ALA A 90 -45.98 25.23 -5.25
N LEU A 91 -46.02 23.90 -5.26
CA LEU A 91 -47.26 23.11 -5.31
C LEU A 91 -48.06 23.23 -4.00
N GLU A 92 -47.38 23.19 -2.85
CA GLU A 92 -48.04 23.33 -1.54
C GLU A 92 -48.68 24.70 -1.32
N ASN A 93 -48.15 25.75 -1.98
CA ASN A 93 -48.66 27.11 -1.88
C ASN A 93 -49.68 27.49 -2.97
N GLN A 94 -50.08 26.56 -3.84
CA GLN A 94 -51.16 26.83 -4.80
C GLN A 94 -52.52 26.82 -4.10
N PRO A 95 -53.31 27.90 -4.18
CA PRO A 95 -54.69 27.88 -3.70
C PRO A 95 -55.53 26.92 -4.55
N ALA A 96 -56.39 26.13 -3.89
CA ALA A 96 -57.30 25.17 -4.50
C ALA A 96 -58.28 25.80 -5.51
#